data_AF-A0A7X6UG67-F1
#
_entry.id   AF-A0A7X6UG67-F1
#
_cell.length_a   1.000
_cell.length_b   1.000
_cell.length_c   1.000
_cell.angle_alpha   90.00
_cell.angle_beta   90.00
_cell.angle_gamma   90.00
#
_symmetry.space_group_name_H-M   'P 1'
#
loop_
_entity.id
_entity.type
_entity.pdbx_description
1 polymer ?
#
loop_
_entity_poly.entity_id
_entity_poly.type
_entity_poly.pdbx_seq_one_letter_code
_entity_poly.pdbx_strand_id
1 'polypeptide(L)'
;MDSDQLKFIWRQINDRLLSVDFERIWPGFSSVDFALYTPDLMCFKDSLSPRPDSFIGNTSIMHEGAPIAIWNMSYTAIEGDDSLDRLAANLIHETFHAFQRLQGETRFAHDLELLLYPCNSPLAGWARREAALLTRAVLDENRERTMKALTALAAIRREKDRLTGGATLDEYRAETTEGLAEHAGYLGLCQLNPPLADKQLHRYKEQLCQADTLLDVRRRAYFTGTLLAIAAGRAGLSVVHDLSEEKTFWDWLA
;
A
#
# COMPACT_ATOMS: atom_id res chain seq x y z
N MET A 1 25.79 -2.00 -6.65
CA MET A 1 25.82 -1.52 -5.25
C MET A 1 26.85 -2.36 -4.52
N ASP A 2 27.85 -1.72 -3.91
CA ASP A 2 28.86 -2.43 -3.11
C ASP A 2 28.40 -2.61 -1.65
N SER A 3 29.22 -3.32 -0.86
CA SER A 3 28.95 -3.66 0.53
C SER A 3 28.82 -2.43 1.44
N ASP A 4 29.70 -1.43 1.25
CA ASP A 4 29.72 -0.23 2.08
C ASP A 4 28.52 0.67 1.78
N GLN A 5 28.14 0.77 0.51
CA GLN A 5 26.95 1.49 0.08
C GLN A 5 25.67 0.85 0.63
N LEU A 6 25.54 -0.48 0.57
CA LEU A 6 24.38 -1.19 1.12
C LEU A 6 24.24 -0.95 2.63
N LYS A 7 25.35 -1.01 3.36
CA LYS A 7 25.41 -0.76 4.80
C LYS A 7 25.09 0.70 5.15
N PHE A 8 25.63 1.64 4.39
CA PHE A 8 25.31 3.06 4.53
C PHE A 8 23.81 3.32 4.35
N ILE A 9 23.21 2.80 3.27
CA ILE A 9 21.77 2.95 3.01
C ILE A 9 20.98 2.33 4.15
N TRP A 10 21.34 1.12 4.60
CA TRP A 10 20.65 0.46 5.72
C TRP A 10 20.60 1.37 6.96
N ARG A 11 21.72 2.00 7.35
CA ARG A 11 21.76 2.92 8.50
C ARG A 11 20.87 4.14 8.27
N GLN A 12 20.94 4.76 7.09
CA GLN A 12 20.13 5.92 6.73
C GLN A 12 18.63 5.64 6.78
N ILE A 13 18.22 4.43 6.41
CA ILE A 13 16.84 3.98 6.49
C ILE A 13 16.46 3.67 7.94
N ASN A 14 17.32 3.02 8.70
CA ASN A 14 17.08 2.74 10.11
C ASN A 14 16.84 4.05 10.90
N ASP A 15 17.65 5.08 10.69
CA ASP A 15 17.50 6.38 11.34
C ASP A 15 16.14 7.04 10.99
N ARG A 16 15.69 6.91 9.74
CA ARG A 16 14.37 7.39 9.30
C ARG A 16 13.24 6.63 9.97
N LEU A 17 13.29 5.30 9.96
CA LEU A 17 12.26 4.47 10.60
C LEU A 17 12.18 4.75 12.11
N LEU A 18 13.29 4.99 12.80
CA LEU A 18 13.30 5.37 14.21
C LEU A 18 12.63 6.74 14.50
N SER A 19 12.50 7.60 13.49
CA SER A 19 11.85 8.91 13.61
C SER A 19 10.33 8.88 13.37
N VAL A 20 9.80 7.76 12.86
CA VAL A 20 8.37 7.59 12.55
C VAL A 20 7.59 7.15 13.79
N ASP A 21 6.47 7.83 14.04
CA ASP A 21 5.47 7.42 15.03
C ASP A 21 4.51 6.41 14.37
N PHE A 22 4.79 5.11 14.54
CA PHE A 22 4.00 4.02 13.95
C PHE A 22 2.60 3.91 14.57
N GLU A 23 2.43 4.25 15.85
CA GLU A 23 1.14 4.22 16.54
C GLU A 23 0.16 5.23 15.93
N ARG A 24 0.67 6.36 15.41
CA ARG A 24 -0.13 7.33 14.65
C ARG A 24 -0.55 6.85 13.26
N ILE A 25 0.17 5.89 12.68
CA ILE A 25 -0.19 5.29 11.39
C ILE A 25 -1.37 4.33 11.60
N TRP A 26 -1.24 3.44 12.59
CA TRP A 26 -2.28 2.51 12.98
C TRP A 26 -2.07 2.10 14.45
N PRO A 27 -3.11 2.09 15.30
CA PRO A 27 -2.96 1.70 16.70
C PRO A 27 -2.42 0.29 16.89
N GLY A 28 -1.42 0.11 17.75
CA GLY A 28 -0.71 -1.14 17.96
C GLY A 28 0.30 -1.49 16.86
N PHE A 29 0.45 -0.67 15.82
CA PHE A 29 1.47 -0.87 14.79
C PHE A 29 2.84 -0.44 15.30
N SER A 30 3.83 -1.31 15.15
CA SER A 30 5.21 -1.05 15.52
C SER A 30 6.14 -1.43 14.38
N SER A 31 7.32 -0.80 14.34
CA SER A 31 8.39 -1.22 13.44
C SER A 31 8.76 -2.68 13.70
N VAL A 32 9.07 -3.41 12.63
CA VAL A 32 9.77 -4.71 12.69
C VAL A 32 11.20 -4.52 12.21
N ASP A 33 12.07 -5.49 12.51
CA ASP A 33 13.41 -5.47 11.93
C ASP A 33 13.32 -5.56 10.39
N PHE A 34 14.31 -5.02 9.68
CA PHE A 34 14.34 -5.09 8.22
C PHE A 34 15.73 -5.39 7.68
N ALA A 35 15.75 -5.97 6.47
CA ALA A 35 16.97 -6.24 5.72
C ALA A 35 16.91 -5.64 4.31
N LEU A 36 18.03 -5.05 3.90
CA LEU A 36 18.26 -4.65 2.51
C LEU A 36 19.16 -5.69 1.85
N TYR A 37 18.88 -6.07 0.61
CA TYR A 37 19.66 -7.12 -0.04
C TYR A 37 19.90 -6.87 -1.53
N THR A 38 21.00 -7.43 -2.03
CA THR A 38 21.37 -7.53 -3.44
C THR A 38 21.38 -9.01 -3.84
N PRO A 39 21.65 -9.42 -5.10
CA PRO A 39 21.63 -10.84 -5.46
C PRO A 39 22.54 -11.72 -4.59
N ASP A 40 23.65 -11.15 -4.08
CA ASP A 40 24.70 -11.88 -3.37
C ASP A 40 24.73 -11.63 -1.86
N LEU A 41 24.29 -10.46 -1.39
CA LEU A 41 24.47 -10.01 0.00
C LEU A 41 23.17 -9.51 0.62
N MET A 42 23.07 -9.63 1.93
CA MET A 42 22.10 -8.89 2.75
C MET A 42 22.79 -8.03 3.80
N CYS A 43 22.17 -6.92 4.15
CA CYS A 43 22.47 -6.11 5.33
C CYS A 43 21.27 -6.20 6.29
N PHE A 44 21.51 -6.75 7.47
CA PHE A 44 20.52 -6.91 8.54
C PHE A 44 21.15 -6.49 9.86
N LYS A 45 20.49 -5.61 10.62
CA LYS A 45 21.01 -5.08 11.90
C LYS A 45 22.45 -4.56 11.79
N ASP A 46 22.70 -3.71 10.80
CA ASP A 46 24.02 -3.16 10.47
C ASP A 46 25.12 -4.21 10.22
N SER A 47 24.75 -5.44 9.85
CA SER A 47 25.67 -6.55 9.62
C SER A 47 25.48 -7.13 8.23
N LEU A 48 26.60 -7.38 7.54
CA LEU A 48 26.59 -7.97 6.20
C LEU A 48 26.75 -9.48 6.28
N SER A 49 26.00 -10.19 5.44
CA SER A 49 26.09 -11.64 5.29
C SER A 49 25.62 -12.05 3.89
N PRO A 50 25.90 -13.28 3.45
CA PRO A 50 25.37 -13.80 2.18
C PRO A 50 23.83 -13.72 2.15
N ARG A 51 23.24 -13.38 1.01
CA ARG A 51 21.78 -13.38 0.84
C ARG A 51 21.23 -14.80 1.05
N PRO A 52 20.24 -15.01 1.93
CA PRO A 52 19.52 -16.28 2.02
C PRO A 52 18.66 -16.54 0.77
N ASP A 53 18.56 -17.79 0.32
CA ASP A 53 17.73 -18.15 -0.85
C ASP A 53 16.25 -17.80 -0.67
N SER A 54 15.77 -17.76 0.57
CA SER A 54 14.39 -17.38 0.92
C SER A 54 14.08 -15.89 0.68
N PHE A 55 15.08 -15.04 0.45
CA PHE A 55 14.88 -13.61 0.19
C PHE A 55 14.51 -13.38 -1.27
N ILE A 56 13.20 -13.38 -1.55
CA ILE A 56 12.64 -13.25 -2.90
C ILE A 56 11.63 -12.10 -2.91
N GLY A 57 11.83 -11.16 -3.83
CA GLY A 57 10.99 -9.97 -3.97
C GLY A 57 11.13 -8.96 -2.82
N ASN A 58 10.27 -7.96 -2.85
CA ASN A 58 10.08 -7.03 -1.74
C ASN A 58 8.83 -7.49 -1.00
N THR A 59 8.99 -7.87 0.27
CA THR A 59 7.89 -8.40 1.07
C THR A 59 8.27 -8.41 2.55
N SER A 60 7.39 -8.90 3.41
CA SER A 60 7.73 -9.35 4.77
C SER A 60 7.74 -10.86 4.89
N ILE A 61 8.72 -11.39 5.62
CA ILE A 61 8.98 -12.83 5.81
C ILE A 61 9.24 -13.17 7.28
N MET A 62 9.20 -14.45 7.62
CA MET A 62 9.75 -14.95 8.88
C MET A 62 11.25 -15.22 8.73
N HIS A 63 12.07 -14.56 9.55
CA HIS A 63 13.52 -14.76 9.60
C HIS A 63 13.94 -14.92 11.07
N GLU A 64 14.67 -15.99 11.37
CA GLU A 64 15.12 -16.29 12.75
C GLU A 64 13.99 -16.30 13.80
N GLY A 65 12.79 -16.70 13.40
CA GLY A 65 11.62 -16.78 14.29
C GLY A 65 10.88 -15.46 14.52
N ALA A 66 11.30 -14.36 13.87
CA ALA A 66 10.62 -13.07 13.91
C ALA A 66 10.18 -12.60 12.52
N PRO A 67 9.07 -11.85 12.39
CA PRO A 67 8.73 -11.22 11.12
C PRO A 67 9.68 -10.06 10.84
N ILE A 68 10.17 -9.97 9.61
CA ILE A 68 11.00 -8.87 9.12
C ILE A 68 10.51 -8.36 7.76
N ALA A 69 10.78 -7.10 7.45
CA ALA A 69 10.64 -6.57 6.10
C ALA A 69 11.93 -6.78 5.29
N ILE A 70 11.82 -7.20 4.03
CA ILE A 70 12.97 -7.38 3.13
C ILE A 70 12.80 -6.53 1.87
N TRP A 71 13.90 -5.92 1.42
CA TRP A 71 13.90 -5.09 0.22
C TRP A 71 15.10 -5.34 -0.70
N ASN A 72 14.82 -5.59 -1.97
CA ASN A 72 15.81 -5.81 -3.00
C ASN A 72 16.33 -4.49 -3.59
N MET A 73 17.61 -4.23 -3.40
CA MET A 73 18.30 -3.04 -3.87
C MET A 73 18.77 -3.13 -5.32
N SER A 74 18.62 -4.28 -6.00
CA SER A 74 19.10 -4.48 -7.38
C SER A 74 18.49 -3.51 -8.39
N TYR A 75 17.25 -3.08 -8.16
CA TYR A 75 16.50 -2.18 -9.03
C TYR A 75 16.10 -0.87 -8.33
N THR A 76 16.70 -0.59 -7.16
CA THR A 76 16.38 0.60 -6.37
C THR A 76 17.51 1.62 -6.55
N ALA A 77 17.23 2.68 -7.32
CA ALA A 77 18.16 3.79 -7.49
C ALA A 77 18.09 4.73 -6.27
N ILE A 78 19.25 5.07 -5.71
CA ILE A 78 19.39 6.03 -4.60
C ILE A 78 20.12 7.26 -5.12
N GLU A 79 19.38 8.36 -5.29
CA GLU A 79 19.84 9.61 -5.91
C GLU A 79 19.89 10.79 -4.90
N GLY A 80 19.45 10.56 -3.67
CA GLY A 80 19.43 11.57 -2.60
C GLY A 80 18.41 11.25 -1.49
N ASP A 81 18.14 12.22 -0.62
CA ASP A 81 17.25 12.02 0.53
C ASP A 81 15.82 11.63 0.13
N ASP A 82 15.28 12.23 -0.95
CA ASP A 82 13.95 11.87 -1.46
C ASP A 82 13.84 10.36 -1.80
N SER A 83 14.91 9.75 -2.32
CA SER A 83 14.93 8.31 -2.63
C SER A 83 15.03 7.44 -1.37
N LEU A 84 15.71 7.92 -0.33
CA LEU A 84 15.78 7.26 0.97
C LEU A 84 14.44 7.33 1.70
N ASP A 85 13.76 8.47 1.66
CA ASP A 85 12.43 8.64 2.27
C ASP A 85 11.38 7.76 1.58
N ARG A 86 11.44 7.64 0.25
CA ARG A 86 10.61 6.69 -0.51
C ARG A 86 10.88 5.25 -0.13
N LEU A 87 12.16 4.87 -0.01
CA LEU A 87 12.53 3.52 0.40
C LEU A 87 12.06 3.22 1.83
N ALA A 88 12.18 4.18 2.75
CA ALA A 88 11.66 4.05 4.11
C ALA A 88 10.13 3.87 4.11
N ALA A 89 9.40 4.67 3.32
CA ALA A 89 7.94 4.52 3.16
C ALA A 89 7.55 3.14 2.58
N ASN A 90 8.31 2.64 1.61
CA ASN A 90 8.09 1.29 1.08
C ASN A 90 8.38 0.20 2.12
N LEU A 91 9.38 0.38 2.99
CA LEU A 91 9.61 -0.57 4.09
C LEU A 91 8.53 -0.50 5.16
N ILE A 92 7.92 0.66 5.40
CA ILE A 92 6.74 0.80 6.26
C ILE A 92 5.56 0.02 5.66
N HIS A 93 5.37 0.05 4.34
CA HIS A 93 4.40 -0.79 3.64
C HIS A 93 4.65 -2.29 3.93
N GLU A 94 5.88 -2.78 3.75
CA GLU A 94 6.18 -4.20 4.01
C GLU A 94 6.05 -4.59 5.49
N THR A 95 6.39 -3.65 6.38
CA THR A 95 6.21 -3.78 7.83
C THR A 95 4.72 -3.84 8.17
N PHE A 96 3.86 -3.10 7.45
CA PHE A 96 2.42 -3.17 7.64
C PHE A 96 1.85 -4.52 7.21
N HIS A 97 2.39 -5.17 6.17
CA HIS A 97 2.04 -6.56 5.85
C HIS A 97 2.43 -7.54 6.97
N ALA A 98 3.57 -7.34 7.63
CA ALA A 98 3.92 -8.14 8.80
C ALA A 98 2.90 -7.92 9.93
N PHE A 99 2.52 -6.67 10.19
CA PHE A 99 1.52 -6.32 11.18
C PHE A 99 0.15 -6.93 10.87
N GLN A 100 -0.34 -6.82 9.63
CA GLN A 100 -1.57 -7.46 9.17
C GLN A 100 -1.59 -8.96 9.51
N ARG A 101 -0.51 -9.69 9.17
CA ARG A 101 -0.41 -11.13 9.48
C ARG A 101 -0.39 -11.41 10.98
N LEU A 102 0.32 -10.60 11.77
CA LEU A 102 0.34 -10.73 13.23
C LEU A 102 -1.03 -10.47 13.86
N GLN A 103 -1.85 -9.60 13.26
CA GLN A 103 -3.23 -9.34 13.67
C GLN A 103 -4.23 -10.37 13.12
N GLY A 104 -3.78 -11.39 12.38
CA GLY A 104 -4.67 -12.42 11.85
C GLY A 104 -5.43 -12.04 10.59
N GLU A 105 -4.91 -11.10 9.80
CA GLU A 105 -5.46 -10.76 8.48
C GLU A 105 -5.53 -12.00 7.58
N THR A 106 -6.68 -12.24 6.97
CA THR A 106 -6.93 -13.37 6.06
C THR A 106 -7.56 -12.96 4.74
N ARG A 107 -7.92 -11.68 4.55
CA ARG A 107 -8.65 -11.16 3.39
C ARG A 107 -7.75 -10.95 2.16
N PHE A 108 -6.76 -11.80 1.95
CA PHE A 108 -5.88 -11.74 0.77
C PHE A 108 -6.66 -12.08 -0.50
N ALA A 109 -6.40 -11.34 -1.58
CA ALA A 109 -7.02 -11.61 -2.87
C ALA A 109 -6.52 -12.93 -3.47
N HIS A 110 -7.39 -13.64 -4.18
CA HIS A 110 -6.96 -14.74 -5.03
C HIS A 110 -6.40 -14.17 -6.34
N ASP A 111 -5.08 -13.97 -6.40
CA ASP A 111 -4.42 -13.32 -7.54
C ASP A 111 -4.71 -14.01 -8.89
N LEU A 112 -4.93 -15.33 -8.90
CA LEU A 112 -5.32 -16.06 -10.12
C LEU A 112 -6.75 -15.73 -10.58
N GLU A 113 -7.67 -15.45 -9.66
CA GLU A 113 -9.02 -15.01 -10.01
C GLU A 113 -9.00 -13.58 -10.58
N LEU A 114 -8.11 -12.73 -10.07
CA LEU A 114 -7.89 -11.38 -10.63
C LEU A 114 -7.37 -11.40 -12.08
N LEU A 115 -6.61 -12.42 -12.48
CA LEU A 115 -6.23 -12.62 -13.89
C LEU A 115 -7.42 -12.93 -14.79
N LEU A 116 -8.49 -13.51 -14.22
CA LEU A 116 -9.74 -13.82 -14.91
C LEU A 116 -10.77 -12.68 -14.79
N TYR A 117 -10.40 -11.56 -14.16
CA TYR A 117 -11.30 -10.44 -13.97
C TYR A 117 -11.85 -9.94 -15.33
N PRO A 118 -13.18 -9.75 -15.46
CA PRO A 118 -13.77 -9.40 -16.74
C PRO A 118 -13.23 -8.06 -17.30
N CYS A 119 -12.58 -8.12 -18.46
CA CYS A 119 -12.07 -6.95 -19.16
C CYS A 119 -13.00 -6.56 -20.32
N ASN A 120 -13.91 -5.60 -20.07
CA ASN A 120 -14.81 -5.07 -21.09
C ASN A 120 -14.99 -3.55 -20.99
N SER A 121 -15.47 -2.94 -22.07
CA SER A 121 -15.64 -1.48 -22.17
C SER A 121 -16.55 -0.87 -21.09
N PRO A 122 -17.71 -1.49 -20.74
CA PRO A 122 -18.52 -1.02 -19.61
C PRO A 122 -17.76 -0.95 -18.29
N LEU A 123 -17.01 -2.00 -17.93
CA LEU A 123 -16.24 -2.04 -16.68
C LEU A 123 -15.10 -1.04 -16.68
N ALA A 124 -14.39 -0.88 -17.79
CA ALA A 124 -13.39 0.18 -17.94
C ALA A 124 -14.02 1.58 -17.76
N GLY A 125 -15.23 1.81 -18.27
CA GLY A 125 -15.99 3.04 -18.05
C GLY A 125 -16.29 3.30 -16.57
N TRP A 126 -16.69 2.27 -15.82
CA TRP A 126 -16.94 2.37 -14.39
C TRP A 126 -15.65 2.59 -13.58
N ALA A 127 -14.58 1.88 -13.89
CA ALA A 127 -13.28 2.08 -13.27
C ALA A 127 -12.76 3.52 -13.48
N ARG A 128 -12.94 4.10 -14.68
CA ARG A 128 -12.60 5.51 -14.92
C ARG A 128 -13.44 6.48 -14.08
N ARG A 129 -14.74 6.21 -13.92
CA ARG A 129 -15.63 7.04 -13.08
C ARG A 129 -15.25 6.96 -11.61
N GLU A 130 -14.95 5.75 -11.13
CA GLU A 130 -14.44 5.53 -9.76
C GLU A 130 -13.12 6.28 -9.53
N ALA A 131 -12.15 6.18 -10.44
CA ALA A 131 -10.88 6.90 -10.35
C ALA A 131 -11.09 8.42 -10.26
N ALA A 132 -11.94 8.99 -11.12
CA ALA A 132 -12.23 10.41 -11.13
C ALA A 132 -12.90 10.87 -9.82
N LEU A 133 -13.81 10.04 -9.29
CA LEU A 133 -14.52 10.34 -8.05
C LEU A 133 -13.59 10.31 -6.84
N LEU A 134 -12.78 9.27 -6.70
CA LEU A 134 -11.76 9.15 -5.63
C LEU A 134 -10.74 10.29 -5.72
N THR A 135 -10.23 10.58 -6.92
CA THR A 135 -9.28 11.67 -7.16
C THR A 135 -9.83 13.03 -6.71
N ARG A 136 -11.11 13.29 -6.93
CA ARG A 136 -11.76 14.51 -6.45
C ARG A 136 -11.99 14.48 -4.93
N ALA A 137 -12.42 13.34 -4.39
CA ALA A 137 -12.72 13.18 -2.96
C ALA A 137 -11.48 13.43 -2.08
N VAL A 138 -10.31 12.95 -2.50
CA VAL A 138 -9.04 13.17 -1.77
C VAL A 138 -8.46 14.58 -1.91
N LEU A 139 -9.11 15.47 -2.67
CA LEU A 139 -8.74 16.88 -2.76
C LEU A 139 -9.76 17.79 -2.10
N ASP A 140 -10.97 17.29 -1.80
CA ASP A 140 -12.00 18.07 -1.15
C ASP A 140 -11.74 18.13 0.36
N GLU A 141 -11.71 19.34 0.90
CA GLU A 141 -11.60 19.62 2.34
C GLU A 141 -12.97 19.62 3.02
N ASN A 142 -14.06 19.68 2.23
CA ASN A 142 -15.41 19.66 2.76
C ASN A 142 -15.88 18.22 3.01
N ARG A 143 -15.97 17.87 4.30
CA ARG A 143 -16.43 16.56 4.79
C ARG A 143 -17.72 16.07 4.12
N GLU A 144 -18.74 16.92 3.99
CA GLU A 144 -20.03 16.53 3.39
C GLU A 144 -19.91 16.21 1.90
N ARG A 145 -19.09 16.97 1.16
CA ARG A 145 -18.84 16.70 -0.26
C ARG A 145 -18.05 15.41 -0.45
N THR A 146 -17.06 15.14 0.40
CA THR A 146 -16.34 13.87 0.42
C THR A 146 -17.26 12.71 0.73
N MET A 147 -18.15 12.84 1.72
CA MET A 147 -19.16 11.82 2.05
C MET A 147 -20.12 11.55 0.88
N LYS A 148 -20.58 12.60 0.19
CA LYS A 148 -21.40 12.46 -1.03
C LYS A 148 -20.65 11.72 -2.14
N ALA A 149 -19.34 11.96 -2.29
CA ALA A 149 -18.51 11.24 -3.24
C ALA A 149 -18.41 9.75 -2.87
N LEU A 150 -18.19 9.39 -1.60
CA LEU A 150 -18.19 8.00 -1.14
C LEU A 150 -19.56 7.32 -1.34
N THR A 151 -20.66 8.05 -1.12
CA THR A 151 -22.01 7.54 -1.40
C THR A 151 -22.21 7.24 -2.90
N ALA A 152 -21.73 8.13 -3.78
CA ALA A 152 -21.77 7.91 -5.22
C ALA A 152 -20.85 6.75 -5.66
N LEU A 153 -19.72 6.56 -4.96
CA LEU A 153 -18.82 5.42 -5.19
C LEU A 153 -19.53 4.09 -4.92
N ALA A 154 -20.37 4.02 -3.89
CA ALA A 154 -21.16 2.82 -3.61
C ALA A 154 -22.10 2.43 -4.76
N ALA A 155 -22.67 3.40 -5.48
CA ALA A 155 -23.46 3.13 -6.67
C ALA A 155 -22.63 2.57 -7.83
N ILE A 156 -21.39 3.08 -8.01
CA ILE A 156 -20.45 2.56 -9.02
C ILE A 156 -20.06 1.12 -8.68
N ARG A 157 -19.71 0.85 -7.42
CA ARG A 157 -19.29 -0.48 -6.95
C ARG A 157 -20.39 -1.53 -7.09
N ARG A 158 -21.64 -1.20 -6.74
CA ARG A 158 -22.79 -2.08 -6.99
C ARG A 158 -22.96 -2.44 -8.47
N GLU A 159 -22.74 -1.48 -9.37
CA GLU A 159 -22.87 -1.75 -10.80
C GLU A 159 -21.69 -2.56 -11.36
N LYS A 160 -20.46 -2.33 -10.89
CA LYS A 160 -19.30 -3.19 -11.20
C LYS A 160 -19.54 -4.62 -10.73
N ASP A 161 -20.05 -4.79 -9.52
CA ASP A 161 -20.35 -6.11 -8.96
C ASP A 161 -21.42 -6.85 -9.78
N ARG A 162 -22.52 -6.16 -10.13
CA ARG A 162 -23.57 -6.69 -11.02
C ARG A 162 -23.03 -7.12 -12.39
N LEU A 163 -22.12 -6.34 -12.98
CA LEU A 163 -21.55 -6.61 -14.30
C LEU A 163 -20.50 -7.73 -14.30
N THR A 164 -19.82 -7.93 -13.17
CA THR A 164 -18.76 -8.93 -13.02
C THR A 164 -19.28 -10.25 -12.46
N GLY A 165 -20.50 -10.27 -11.90
CA GLY A 165 -21.06 -11.46 -11.26
C GLY A 165 -20.34 -11.82 -9.96
N GLY A 166 -19.87 -10.83 -9.19
CA GLY A 166 -19.19 -11.06 -7.92
C GLY A 166 -17.65 -10.99 -7.97
N ALA A 167 -17.04 -10.85 -9.15
CA ALA A 167 -15.56 -10.84 -9.26
C ALA A 167 -14.91 -9.60 -8.61
N THR A 168 -15.69 -8.60 -8.20
CA THR A 168 -15.19 -7.44 -7.43
C THR A 168 -14.71 -7.78 -6.03
N LEU A 169 -15.06 -8.95 -5.49
CA LEU A 169 -14.62 -9.36 -4.16
C LEU A 169 -13.09 -9.37 -4.02
N ASP A 170 -12.39 -9.95 -4.99
CA ASP A 170 -10.91 -10.00 -4.94
C ASP A 170 -10.27 -8.63 -5.23
N GLU A 171 -10.96 -7.74 -5.95
CA GLU A 171 -10.55 -6.33 -6.05
C GLU A 171 -10.59 -5.67 -4.66
N TYR A 172 -11.67 -5.87 -3.90
CA TYR A 172 -11.81 -5.29 -2.56
C TYR A 172 -10.89 -5.92 -1.53
N ARG A 173 -10.58 -7.21 -1.66
CA ARG A 173 -9.54 -7.88 -0.87
C ARG A 173 -8.17 -7.29 -1.15
N ALA A 174 -7.81 -7.10 -2.42
CA ALA A 174 -6.56 -6.44 -2.79
C ALA A 174 -6.50 -4.99 -2.27
N GLU A 175 -7.60 -4.24 -2.33
CA GLU A 175 -7.67 -2.90 -1.73
C GLU A 175 -7.48 -2.93 -0.21
N THR A 176 -8.02 -3.96 0.45
CA THR A 176 -7.92 -4.15 1.90
C THR A 176 -6.48 -4.46 2.30
N THR A 177 -5.82 -5.41 1.64
CA THR A 177 -4.48 -5.81 2.05
C THR A 177 -3.43 -4.81 1.55
N GLU A 178 -3.42 -4.52 0.25
CA GLU A 178 -2.36 -3.78 -0.43
C GLU A 178 -2.62 -2.29 -0.43
N GLY A 179 -3.89 -1.89 -0.57
CA GLY A 179 -4.28 -0.48 -0.48
C GLY A 179 -4.08 0.08 0.93
N LEU A 180 -4.33 -0.69 1.99
CA LEU A 180 -4.05 -0.25 3.37
C LEU A 180 -2.55 -0.26 3.69
N ALA A 181 -1.79 -1.23 3.19
CA ALA A 181 -0.33 -1.22 3.33
C ALA A 181 0.31 -0.02 2.61
N GLU A 182 -0.15 0.29 1.40
CA GLU A 182 0.27 1.48 0.66
C GLU A 182 -0.15 2.78 1.36
N HIS A 183 -1.35 2.81 1.96
CA HIS A 183 -1.78 3.92 2.81
C HIS A 183 -0.90 4.08 4.05
N ALA A 184 -0.50 2.99 4.71
CA ALA A 184 0.42 3.03 5.86
C ALA A 184 1.79 3.59 5.46
N GLY A 185 2.33 3.14 4.32
CA GLY A 185 3.55 3.70 3.73
C GLY A 185 3.42 5.20 3.40
N TYR A 186 2.28 5.61 2.84
CA TYR A 186 1.97 7.02 2.57
C TYR A 186 1.92 7.86 3.86
N LEU A 187 1.27 7.38 4.93
CA LEU A 187 1.26 8.08 6.22
C LEU A 187 2.66 8.18 6.83
N GLY A 188 3.49 7.15 6.68
CA GLY A 188 4.92 7.22 7.04
C GLY A 188 5.65 8.30 6.25
N LEU A 189 5.43 8.37 4.93
CA LEU A 189 6.01 9.41 4.09
C LEU A 189 5.53 10.83 4.47
N CYS A 190 4.28 10.98 4.89
CA CYS A 190 3.76 12.25 5.42
C CYS A 190 4.51 12.71 6.68
N GLN A 191 4.99 11.78 7.52
CA GLN A 191 5.79 12.11 8.70
C GLN A 191 7.24 12.45 8.32
N LEU A 192 7.84 11.70 7.39
CA LEU A 192 9.23 11.87 6.98
C LEU A 192 9.46 13.11 6.11
N ASN A 193 8.63 13.29 5.07
CA ASN A 193 8.83 14.30 4.04
C ASN A 193 7.47 14.71 3.43
N PRO A 194 6.75 15.67 4.06
CA PRO A 194 5.44 16.11 3.59
C PRO A 194 5.40 16.60 2.13
N PRO A 195 6.38 17.41 1.64
CA PRO A 195 6.40 17.80 0.23
C PRO A 195 6.51 16.62 -0.75
N LEU A 196 7.24 15.58 -0.37
CA LEU A 196 7.37 14.36 -1.16
C LEU A 196 6.09 13.51 -1.12
N ALA A 197 5.41 13.48 0.03
CA ALA A 197 4.10 12.86 0.18
C ALA A 197 3.05 13.52 -0.73
N ASP A 198 3.07 14.85 -0.87
CA ASP A 198 2.17 15.56 -1.79
C ASP A 198 2.39 15.15 -3.26
N LYS A 199 3.66 15.06 -3.67
CA LYS A 199 4.04 14.52 -4.99
C LYS A 199 3.59 13.07 -5.17
N GLN A 200 3.69 12.26 -4.11
CA GLN A 200 3.29 10.86 -4.11
C GLN A 200 1.76 10.71 -4.26
N LEU A 201 0.98 11.54 -3.57
CA LEU A 201 -0.48 11.62 -3.76
C LEU A 201 -0.85 12.03 -5.19
N HIS A 202 -0.06 12.93 -5.81
CA HIS A 202 -0.23 13.28 -7.22
C HIS A 202 0.00 12.09 -8.15
N ARG A 203 1.07 11.32 -7.90
CA ARG A 203 1.36 10.10 -8.62
C ARG A 203 0.22 9.07 -8.53
N TYR A 204 -0.38 8.86 -7.36
CA TYR A 204 -1.51 7.93 -7.21
C TYR A 204 -2.70 8.31 -8.10
N LYS A 205 -3.07 9.61 -8.13
CA LYS A 205 -4.15 10.13 -8.97
C LYS A 205 -3.85 9.93 -10.47
N GLU A 206 -2.62 10.20 -10.88
CA GLU A 206 -2.19 10.03 -12.27
C GLU A 206 -2.22 8.55 -12.68
N GLN A 207 -1.70 7.67 -11.84
CA GLN A 207 -1.66 6.23 -12.09
C GLN A 207 -3.07 5.66 -12.26
N LEU A 208 -4.07 6.10 -11.48
CA LEU A 208 -5.46 5.65 -11.66
C LEU A 208 -6.11 6.04 -12.99
N CYS A 209 -5.53 7.04 -13.68
CA CYS A 209 -6.01 7.54 -14.97
C CYS A 209 -5.25 6.96 -16.18
N GLN A 210 -4.15 6.24 -15.96
CA GLN A 210 -3.37 5.62 -17.03
C GLN A 210 -4.12 4.45 -17.68
N ALA A 211 -3.83 4.18 -18.97
CA ALA A 211 -4.43 3.07 -19.69
C ALA A 211 -3.97 1.70 -19.13
N ASP A 212 -2.69 1.58 -18.80
CA ASP A 212 -2.07 0.33 -18.35
C ASP A 212 -2.65 -0.18 -17.02
N THR A 213 -3.00 0.75 -16.12
CA THR A 213 -3.61 0.44 -14.82
C THR A 213 -5.13 0.29 -14.90
N LEU A 214 -5.76 0.70 -16.02
CA LEU A 214 -7.21 0.62 -16.14
C LEU A 214 -7.69 -0.82 -16.26
N LEU A 215 -6.85 -1.70 -16.81
CA LEU A 215 -7.14 -3.13 -17.00
C LEU A 215 -6.41 -4.02 -15.99
N ASP A 216 -5.40 -3.50 -15.29
CA ASP A 216 -4.68 -4.20 -14.24
C ASP A 216 -5.35 -3.96 -12.88
N VAL A 217 -6.38 -4.75 -12.58
CA VAL A 217 -7.17 -4.63 -11.34
C VAL A 217 -6.30 -4.80 -10.10
N ARG A 218 -5.34 -5.72 -10.14
CA ARG A 218 -4.45 -6.00 -9.01
C ARG A 218 -3.57 -4.81 -8.68
N ARG A 219 -2.91 -4.22 -9.68
CA ARG A 219 -2.06 -3.03 -9.49
C ARG A 219 -2.89 -1.79 -9.17
N ARG A 220 -4.08 -1.70 -9.73
CA ARG A 220 -5.01 -0.60 -9.48
C ARG A 220 -5.48 -0.55 -8.02
N ALA A 221 -5.67 -1.71 -7.40
CA ALA A 221 -6.13 -1.84 -6.01
C ALA A 221 -5.24 -1.13 -4.98
N TYR A 222 -3.93 -1.06 -5.20
CA TYR A 222 -3.01 -0.26 -4.38
C TYR A 222 -3.45 1.20 -4.33
N PHE A 223 -3.73 1.78 -5.50
CA PHE A 223 -4.05 3.19 -5.63
C PHE A 223 -5.50 3.48 -5.24
N THR A 224 -6.47 2.65 -5.65
CA THR A 224 -7.87 2.86 -5.26
C THR A 224 -8.05 2.67 -3.77
N GLY A 225 -7.47 1.64 -3.17
CA GLY A 225 -7.51 1.41 -1.72
C GLY A 225 -6.86 2.54 -0.92
N THR A 226 -5.68 3.02 -1.34
CA THR A 226 -5.02 4.17 -0.69
C THR A 226 -5.88 5.43 -0.76
N LEU A 227 -6.40 5.79 -1.95
CA LEU A 227 -7.24 6.98 -2.09
C LEU A 227 -8.58 6.83 -1.37
N LEU A 228 -9.14 5.63 -1.30
CA LEU A 228 -10.34 5.33 -0.53
C LEU A 228 -10.10 5.56 0.97
N ALA A 229 -8.97 5.09 1.51
CA ALA A 229 -8.61 5.31 2.91
C ALA A 229 -8.45 6.82 3.24
N ILE A 230 -7.76 7.57 2.38
CA ILE A 230 -7.63 9.03 2.52
C ILE A 230 -9.01 9.72 2.47
N ALA A 231 -9.85 9.35 1.51
CA ALA A 231 -11.19 9.92 1.36
C ALA A 231 -12.09 9.59 2.56
N ALA A 232 -12.03 8.35 3.07
CA ALA A 232 -12.76 7.91 4.25
C ALA A 232 -12.36 8.73 5.49
N GLY A 233 -11.05 8.91 5.73
CA GLY A 233 -10.55 9.74 6.83
C GLY A 233 -11.02 11.20 6.73
N ARG A 234 -11.00 11.79 5.52
CA ARG A 234 -11.53 13.15 5.28
C ARG A 234 -13.04 13.27 5.46
N ALA A 235 -13.78 12.20 5.16
CA ALA A 235 -15.21 12.10 5.43
C ALA A 235 -15.52 11.85 6.93
N GLY A 236 -14.49 11.68 7.77
CA GLY A 236 -14.57 11.36 9.18
C GLY A 236 -15.11 9.96 9.46
N LEU A 237 -14.87 9.02 8.54
CA LEU A 237 -15.08 7.58 8.75
C LEU A 237 -13.82 6.99 9.37
N SER A 238 -13.98 5.93 10.17
CA SER A 238 -12.84 5.22 10.74
C SER A 238 -12.17 4.36 9.68
N VAL A 239 -10.91 4.66 9.37
CA VAL A 239 -10.05 3.79 8.55
C VAL A 239 -9.50 2.64 9.39
N VAL A 240 -9.15 2.91 10.65
CA VAL A 240 -8.73 1.90 11.61
C VAL A 240 -9.91 1.01 11.95
N HIS A 241 -9.67 -0.30 11.88
CA HIS A 241 -10.64 -1.35 12.19
C HIS A 241 -9.88 -2.61 12.61
N ASP A 242 -10.62 -3.64 13.05
CA ASP A 242 -10.02 -4.93 13.37
C ASP A 242 -9.57 -5.63 12.07
N LEU A 243 -8.29 -6.02 12.02
CA LEU A 243 -7.69 -6.65 10.84
C LEU A 243 -8.00 -8.15 10.73
N SER A 244 -8.55 -8.76 11.79
CA SER A 244 -8.96 -10.18 11.81
C SER A 244 -10.38 -10.43 11.27
N GLU A 245 -11.13 -9.37 10.99
CA GLU A 245 -12.50 -9.43 10.48
C GLU A 245 -12.58 -10.00 9.06
N GLU A 246 -13.71 -10.61 8.71
CA GLU A 246 -13.93 -11.18 7.37
C GLU A 246 -14.36 -10.13 6.33
N LYS A 247 -14.94 -9.02 6.78
CA LYS A 247 -15.44 -7.94 5.91
C LYS A 247 -14.28 -7.21 5.25
N THR A 248 -14.36 -6.90 3.96
CA THR A 248 -13.33 -6.08 3.31
C THR A 248 -13.34 -4.66 3.86
N PHE A 249 -12.26 -3.89 3.61
CA PHE A 249 -12.22 -2.48 3.98
C PHE A 249 -13.39 -1.69 3.38
N TRP A 250 -13.81 -2.03 2.15
CA TRP A 250 -14.99 -1.42 1.55
C TRP A 250 -16.28 -1.73 2.32
N ASP A 251 -16.48 -2.99 2.72
CA ASP A 251 -17.66 -3.42 3.48
C ASP A 251 -17.73 -2.80 4.88
N TRP A 252 -16.58 -2.40 5.43
CA TRP A 252 -16.51 -1.67 6.69
C TRP A 252 -16.97 -0.21 6.56
N LEU A 253 -16.75 0.41 5.40
CA LEU A 253 -17.10 1.81 5.14
C LEU A 253 -18.55 2.01 4.69
N ALA A 254 -19.20 0.95 4.18
CA ALA A 254 -20.53 0.96 3.58
C ALA A 254 -21.67 0.71 4.59
#